data_AF-A0A2K3DUA7-F1
#
_entry.id   AF-A0A2K3DUA7-F1
#
_cell.length_a   1.000
_cell.length_b   1.000
_cell.length_c   1.000
_cell.angle_alpha   90.00
_cell.angle_beta   90.00
_cell.angle_gamma   90.00
#
_symmetry.space_group_name_H-M   'P 1'
#
loop_
_entity.id
_entity.type
_entity.pdbx_description
1 polymer ?
#
loop_
_entity_poly.entity_id
_entity_poly.type
_entity_poly.pdbx_seq_one_letter_code
_entity_poly.pdbx_strand_id
1 'polypeptide(L)'
;MAAALVPCAPGSSFVTLSFSDVVMQPVQQPQEQAQPVQSSANKQEPQPQPQPQPQPPPPKQLTVDRAVLWHASTVLRAMFEDTCSGGGGSGKDGFRSFVAGGSGRGGSCNGPAAVQLSGDRPEDWEVALRLIQADGGALQLVTWENVAQLCRLADKYDIAHLRQGCALFLNTNVLTLTLTAPLASPQNLLHAASLVERYLHQVPHSTQAVQRQLHAALSHLTPSPYYHKVVDLWPSKDAASALLVVELADSAEYRDIVTSNLQERIQAARLGALTTVLKRFCRA
;
A
#
# COMPACT_ATOMS: atom_id res chain seq x y z
N MET A 1 30.81 -8.69 2.40
CA MET A 1 30.98 -9.78 1.41
C MET A 1 30.21 -9.38 0.16
N ALA A 2 30.90 -8.86 -0.85
CA ALA A 2 30.29 -8.44 -2.11
C ALA A 2 30.11 -9.68 -2.99
N ALA A 3 28.87 -10.12 -3.19
CA ALA A 3 28.56 -11.15 -4.16
C ALA A 3 28.79 -10.58 -5.56
N ALA A 4 29.74 -11.14 -6.30
CA ALA A 4 29.98 -10.80 -7.69
C ALA A 4 28.72 -11.10 -8.51
N LEU A 5 28.11 -10.05 -9.06
CA LEU A 5 26.97 -10.14 -9.96
C LEU A 5 27.43 -10.83 -11.24
N VAL A 6 26.99 -12.07 -11.45
CA VAL A 6 27.17 -12.79 -12.72
C VAL A 6 26.30 -12.08 -13.77
N PRO A 7 26.85 -11.62 -14.91
CA PRO A 7 26.08 -10.92 -15.92
C PRO A 7 25.16 -11.91 -16.65
N CYS A 8 23.86 -11.85 -16.37
CA CYS A 8 22.85 -12.60 -17.11
C CYS A 8 22.53 -11.91 -18.45
N ALA A 9 22.86 -12.63 -19.53
CA ALA A 9 22.37 -12.61 -20.91
C ALA A 9 22.19 -11.27 -21.70
N PRO A 10 22.70 -11.19 -22.95
CA PRO A 10 22.50 -10.05 -23.84
C PRO A 10 21.13 -10.14 -24.53
N GLY A 11 20.16 -9.38 -24.03
CA GLY A 11 18.84 -9.23 -24.64
C GLY A 11 18.02 -8.19 -23.87
N SER A 12 17.92 -6.98 -24.42
CA SER A 12 17.30 -5.77 -23.84
C SER A 12 17.55 -5.56 -22.33
N SER A 13 18.53 -4.72 -21.99
CA SER A 13 18.80 -4.30 -20.61
C SER A 13 17.61 -3.57 -19.96
N PHE A 14 16.62 -3.14 -20.74
CA PHE A 14 15.48 -2.37 -20.26
C PHE A 14 14.16 -3.14 -20.38
N VAL A 15 13.32 -2.96 -19.38
CA VAL A 15 11.94 -3.44 -19.28
C VAL A 15 11.02 -2.21 -19.24
N THR A 16 9.89 -2.30 -19.94
CA THR A 16 8.84 -1.28 -19.86
C THR A 16 7.76 -1.75 -18.90
N LEU A 17 7.55 -0.98 -17.84
CA LEU A 17 6.39 -1.13 -16.94
C LEU A 17 5.24 -0.33 -17.55
N SER A 18 4.17 -1.02 -17.97
CA SER A 18 2.95 -0.39 -18.46
C SER A 18 1.88 -0.40 -17.38
N PHE A 19 1.14 0.70 -17.25
CA PHE A 19 0.08 0.84 -16.25
C PHE A 19 -1.27 0.85 -16.96
N SER A 20 -2.12 -0.15 -16.69
CA SER A 20 -3.47 -0.21 -17.27
C SER A 20 -4.41 0.59 -16.37
N ASP A 21 -5.04 1.59 -16.97
CA ASP A 21 -6.01 2.56 -16.43
C ASP A 21 -6.35 2.44 -14.93
N VAL A 22 -5.74 3.31 -14.14
CA VAL A 22 -6.49 3.98 -13.07
C VAL A 22 -7.41 4.96 -13.81
N VAL A 23 -8.69 4.63 -13.93
CA VAL A 23 -9.70 5.55 -14.44
C VAL A 23 -9.69 6.79 -13.55
N MET A 24 -8.94 7.83 -13.94
CA MET A 24 -9.15 9.16 -13.40
C MET A 24 -10.52 9.59 -13.91
N GLN A 25 -11.54 9.44 -13.07
CA GLN A 25 -12.82 10.08 -13.35
C GLN A 25 -12.54 11.58 -13.50
N PRO A 26 -12.86 12.20 -14.65
CA PRO A 26 -12.76 13.64 -14.77
C PRO A 26 -13.70 14.23 -13.72
N VAL A 27 -13.16 15.15 -12.91
CA VAL A 27 -13.95 15.98 -12.01
C VAL A 27 -15.00 16.67 -12.87
N GLN A 28 -16.25 16.20 -12.80
CA GLN A 28 -17.37 16.90 -13.39
C GLN A 28 -17.50 18.22 -12.62
N GLN A 29 -17.04 19.30 -13.24
CA GLN A 29 -17.42 20.65 -12.81
C GLN A 29 -18.95 20.71 -12.78
N PRO A 30 -19.57 21.24 -11.70
CA PRO A 30 -21.00 21.50 -11.71
C PRO A 30 -21.30 22.49 -12.85
N GLN A 31 -21.91 22.01 -13.93
CA GLN A 31 -22.50 22.89 -14.95
C GLN A 31 -23.67 23.63 -14.30
N GLU A 32 -23.42 24.88 -13.95
CA GLU A 32 -24.44 25.86 -13.58
C GLU A 32 -25.41 26.01 -14.78
N GLN A 33 -26.57 25.37 -14.68
CA GLN A 33 -27.64 25.45 -15.67
C GLN A 33 -28.29 26.84 -15.63
N ALA A 34 -27.78 27.76 -16.46
CA ALA A 34 -28.55 28.93 -16.88
C ALA A 34 -29.53 28.52 -18.00
N GLN A 35 -30.83 28.56 -17.70
CA GLN A 35 -31.90 28.45 -18.71
C GLN A 35 -31.95 29.70 -19.61
N PRO A 36 -32.16 29.58 -20.92
CA PRO A 36 -32.57 30.71 -21.74
C PRO A 36 -34.06 30.67 -22.08
N VAL A 37 -34.65 31.87 -22.04
CA VAL A 37 -35.99 32.20 -22.53
C VAL A 37 -36.06 32.00 -24.05
N GLN A 38 -37.16 31.39 -24.51
CA GLN A 38 -37.48 31.17 -25.92
C GLN A 38 -37.58 32.46 -26.72
N SER A 39 -37.11 32.45 -27.98
CA SER A 39 -37.72 33.22 -29.07
C SER A 39 -37.35 32.62 -30.43
N SER A 40 -38.38 32.44 -31.24
CA SER A 40 -38.42 31.81 -32.56
C SER A 40 -37.57 32.52 -33.62
N ALA A 41 -36.81 31.76 -34.41
CA ALA A 41 -36.54 32.09 -35.81
C ALA A 41 -36.00 30.87 -36.56
N ASN A 42 -36.69 30.51 -37.62
CA ASN A 42 -36.40 29.42 -38.54
C ASN A 42 -35.11 29.73 -39.33
N LYS A 43 -34.01 29.05 -39.05
CA LYS A 43 -32.83 28.94 -39.91
C LYS A 43 -32.19 27.58 -39.71
N GLN A 44 -32.13 26.81 -40.81
CA GLN A 44 -31.48 25.51 -40.90
C GLN A 44 -29.97 25.69 -40.71
N GLU A 45 -29.48 25.31 -39.53
CA GLU A 45 -28.06 25.28 -39.20
C GLU A 45 -27.47 23.90 -39.56
N PRO A 46 -26.28 23.82 -40.17
CA PRO A 46 -25.67 22.55 -40.56
C PRO A 46 -25.38 21.68 -39.33
N GLN A 47 -25.63 20.37 -39.48
CA GLN A 47 -25.37 19.36 -38.45
C GLN A 47 -23.97 19.52 -37.83
N PRO A 48 -23.83 19.55 -36.49
CA PRO A 48 -22.53 19.51 -35.86
C PRO A 48 -21.87 18.17 -36.20
N GLN A 49 -20.67 18.26 -36.80
CA GLN A 49 -19.79 17.10 -36.99
C GLN A 49 -19.61 16.38 -35.64
N PRO A 50 -19.60 15.03 -35.62
CA PRO A 50 -19.30 14.29 -34.41
C PRO A 50 -17.93 14.75 -33.89
N GLN A 51 -17.93 15.35 -32.69
CA GLN A 51 -16.70 15.70 -32.00
C GLN A 51 -15.82 14.42 -31.93
N PRO A 52 -14.52 14.51 -32.25
CA PRO A 52 -13.61 13.42 -31.99
C PRO A 52 -13.75 13.06 -30.51
N GLN A 53 -14.17 11.83 -30.22
CA GLN A 53 -14.11 11.31 -28.86
C GLN A 53 -12.69 11.56 -28.33
N PRO A 54 -12.52 12.13 -27.12
CA PRO A 54 -11.20 12.27 -26.53
C PRO A 54 -10.56 10.88 -26.51
N GLN A 55 -9.52 10.68 -27.31
CA GLN A 55 -8.75 9.45 -27.24
C GLN A 55 -8.25 9.34 -25.80
N PRO A 56 -8.48 8.19 -25.12
CA PRO A 56 -7.97 8.01 -23.78
C PRO A 56 -6.45 8.28 -23.79
N PRO A 57 -5.93 9.01 -22.80
CA PRO A 57 -4.51 9.34 -22.76
C PRO A 57 -3.70 8.04 -22.83
N PRO A 58 -2.58 8.04 -23.58
CA PRO A 58 -1.76 6.84 -23.70
C PRO A 58 -1.33 6.37 -22.30
N PRO A 59 -1.35 5.05 -22.03
CA PRO A 59 -0.96 4.53 -20.73
C PRO A 59 0.45 5.01 -20.39
N LYS A 60 0.63 5.53 -19.17
CA LYS A 60 1.95 5.95 -18.70
C LYS A 60 2.86 4.72 -18.69
N GLN A 61 4.10 4.89 -19.15
CA GLN A 61 5.09 3.83 -19.25
C GLN A 61 6.36 4.26 -18.53
N LEU A 62 6.96 3.35 -17.77
CA LEU A 62 8.25 3.56 -17.12
C LEU A 62 9.26 2.57 -17.66
N THR A 63 10.38 3.06 -18.17
CA THR A 63 11.49 2.23 -18.65
C THR A 63 12.52 2.09 -17.54
N VAL A 64 12.84 0.84 -17.17
CA VAL A 64 13.71 0.51 -16.04
C VAL A 64 14.70 -0.56 -16.45
N ASP A 65 15.91 -0.51 -15.89
CA ASP A 65 16.87 -1.60 -16.02
C ASP A 65 16.30 -2.90 -15.45
N ARG A 66 16.25 -3.93 -16.28
CA ARG A 66 15.76 -5.26 -15.93
C ARG A 66 16.56 -5.87 -14.77
N ALA A 67 17.87 -5.67 -14.74
CA ALA A 67 18.73 -6.22 -13.70
C ALA A 67 18.37 -5.65 -12.32
N VAL A 68 18.05 -4.36 -12.26
CA VAL A 68 17.61 -3.71 -11.01
C VAL A 68 16.34 -4.36 -10.47
N LEU A 69 15.32 -4.53 -11.32
CA LEU A 69 14.07 -5.17 -10.92
C LEU A 69 14.25 -6.66 -10.58
N TRP A 70 15.07 -7.36 -11.36
CA TRP A 70 15.40 -8.77 -11.15
C TRP A 70 16.03 -9.03 -9.80
N HIS A 71 16.94 -8.15 -9.35
CA HIS A 71 17.58 -8.30 -8.05
C HIS A 71 16.71 -7.79 -6.91
N ALA A 72 15.89 -6.77 -7.14
CA ALA A 72 15.07 -6.15 -6.11
C ALA A 72 13.82 -6.94 -5.71
N SER A 73 13.25 -7.72 -6.64
CA SER A 73 11.96 -8.40 -6.46
C SER A 73 12.03 -9.87 -6.88
N THR A 74 11.63 -10.77 -5.98
CA THR A 74 11.49 -12.20 -6.31
C THR A 74 10.30 -12.46 -7.25
N VAL A 75 9.22 -11.69 -7.09
CA VAL A 75 8.00 -11.78 -7.91
C VAL A 75 8.27 -11.33 -9.35
N LEU A 76 8.93 -10.18 -9.54
CA LEU A 76 9.29 -9.71 -10.88
C LEU A 76 10.29 -10.65 -11.54
N ARG A 77 11.26 -11.18 -10.78
CA ARG A 77 12.18 -12.21 -11.27
C ARG A 77 11.43 -13.40 -11.85
N ALA A 78 10.49 -13.98 -11.08
CA ALA A 78 9.68 -15.10 -11.55
C ALA A 78 8.88 -14.76 -12.82
N MET A 79 8.25 -13.58 -12.86
CA MET A 79 7.52 -13.12 -14.05
C MET A 79 8.43 -13.02 -15.29
N PHE A 80 9.67 -12.57 -15.13
CA PHE A 80 10.64 -12.51 -16.22
C PHE A 80 11.13 -13.89 -16.66
N GLU A 81 11.34 -14.82 -15.72
CA GLU A 81 11.73 -16.21 -15.99
C GLU A 81 10.64 -16.97 -16.77
N ASP A 82 9.38 -16.80 -16.37
CA ASP A 82 8.22 -17.40 -17.04
C ASP A 82 8.08 -16.88 -18.49
N THR A 83 8.33 -15.59 -18.70
CA THR A 83 8.25 -14.96 -20.03
C THR A 83 9.38 -15.43 -20.96
N CYS A 84 10.59 -15.64 -20.42
CA CYS A 84 11.74 -16.08 -21.21
C CYS A 84 11.75 -17.60 -21.48
N SER A 85 11.03 -18.40 -20.69
CA SER A 85 11.05 -19.86 -20.79
C SER A 85 10.23 -20.46 -21.94
N GLY A 86 9.58 -19.63 -22.77
CA GLY A 86 9.01 -20.00 -24.07
C GLY A 86 8.63 -21.48 -24.27
N GLY A 87 7.50 -21.92 -23.71
CA GLY A 87 6.74 -23.07 -24.22
C GLY A 87 6.55 -24.29 -23.31
N GLY A 88 5.27 -24.57 -23.03
CA GLY A 88 4.74 -25.95 -22.97
C GLY A 88 4.04 -26.35 -21.67
N GLY A 89 2.72 -26.13 -21.55
CA GLY A 89 1.93 -26.81 -20.50
C GLY A 89 0.52 -26.32 -20.22
N SER A 90 -0.41 -26.68 -21.12
CA SER A 90 -1.84 -26.97 -20.95
C SER A 90 -2.55 -26.70 -19.62
N GLY A 91 -3.70 -26.03 -19.70
CA GLY A 91 -4.83 -26.39 -18.85
C GLY A 91 -5.32 -27.81 -19.21
N LYS A 92 -5.50 -28.64 -18.18
CA LYS A 92 -6.47 -29.76 -17.97
C LYS A 92 -6.89 -30.54 -19.24
N ASP A 93 -6.53 -31.81 -19.44
CA ASP A 93 -6.83 -32.94 -18.55
C ASP A 93 -5.82 -34.11 -18.66
N GLY A 94 -5.47 -34.66 -17.49
CA GLY A 94 -5.29 -36.11 -17.29
C GLY A 94 -4.03 -36.80 -17.83
N PHE A 95 -2.95 -36.80 -17.04
CA PHE A 95 -2.02 -37.94 -16.86
C PHE A 95 -1.32 -38.53 -18.11
N ARG A 96 0.00 -38.28 -18.17
CA ARG A 96 1.03 -38.89 -19.05
C ARG A 96 0.88 -38.66 -20.56
N SER A 97 1.83 -37.93 -21.15
CA SER A 97 2.19 -38.15 -22.55
C SER A 97 3.70 -38.13 -22.74
N PHE A 98 4.14 -39.18 -23.43
CA PHE A 98 5.50 -39.58 -23.72
C PHE A 98 6.11 -38.74 -24.85
N VAL A 99 7.41 -38.50 -24.71
CA VAL A 99 8.42 -38.14 -25.71
C VAL A 99 8.06 -38.51 -27.17
N ALA A 100 8.02 -37.51 -28.05
CA ALA A 100 8.42 -37.57 -29.46
C ALA A 100 8.42 -36.13 -30.00
N GLY A 101 9.57 -35.49 -30.23
CA GLY A 101 10.29 -35.64 -31.49
C GLY A 101 9.79 -34.59 -32.49
N GLY A 102 10.28 -33.35 -32.37
CA GLY A 102 9.88 -32.25 -33.25
C GLY A 102 10.85 -31.08 -33.16
N SER A 103 11.86 -31.11 -34.03
CA SER A 103 12.84 -30.05 -34.28
C SER A 103 12.20 -28.74 -34.73
N GLY A 104 12.64 -27.62 -34.15
CA GLY A 104 12.76 -26.35 -34.86
C GLY A 104 11.77 -25.24 -34.51
N ARG A 105 12.14 -24.39 -33.55
CA ARG A 105 12.33 -22.92 -33.72
C ARG A 105 12.61 -22.31 -32.36
N GLY A 106 13.85 -21.89 -32.14
CA GLY A 106 14.22 -21.04 -31.01
C GLY A 106 13.43 -19.74 -31.08
N GLY A 107 12.50 -19.57 -30.14
CA GLY A 107 11.80 -18.32 -29.92
C GLY A 107 12.79 -17.28 -29.41
N SER A 108 13.25 -16.43 -30.32
CA SER A 108 14.08 -15.26 -30.02
C SER A 108 13.34 -14.33 -29.06
N CYS A 109 13.77 -14.28 -27.79
CA CYS A 109 13.28 -13.38 -26.74
C CYS A 109 13.74 -11.91 -26.92
N ASN A 110 13.71 -11.41 -28.17
CA ASN A 110 14.19 -10.07 -28.53
C ASN A 110 13.09 -8.98 -28.53
N GLY A 111 11.88 -9.30 -28.04
CA GLY A 111 10.89 -8.26 -27.76
C GLY A 111 11.27 -7.50 -26.47
N PRO A 112 11.07 -6.17 -26.39
CA PRO A 112 11.19 -5.47 -25.12
C PRO A 112 10.24 -6.14 -24.12
N ALA A 113 10.78 -6.66 -23.03
CA ALA A 113 9.96 -7.26 -21.97
C ALA A 113 9.07 -6.15 -21.40
N ALA A 114 7.77 -6.22 -21.70
CA ALA A 114 6.77 -5.31 -21.16
C ALA A 114 6.05 -6.03 -20.01
N VAL A 115 6.02 -5.42 -18.84
CA VAL A 115 5.28 -5.93 -17.67
C VAL A 115 4.07 -5.06 -17.46
N GLN A 116 2.90 -5.67 -17.57
CA GLN A 116 1.64 -4.99 -17.30
C GLN A 116 1.38 -4.98 -15.80
N LEU A 117 1.38 -3.77 -15.23
CA LEU A 117 1.02 -3.52 -13.84
C LEU A 117 -0.43 -3.03 -13.80
N SER A 118 -1.25 -3.69 -12.98
CA SER A 118 -2.68 -3.40 -12.84
C SER A 118 -2.96 -2.92 -11.41
N GLY A 119 -3.71 -1.81 -11.30
CA GLY A 119 -4.15 -1.24 -10.03
C GLY A 119 -3.10 -0.43 -9.26
N ASP A 120 -1.89 -0.30 -9.78
CA ASP A 120 -0.83 0.51 -9.16
C ASP A 120 -0.70 1.85 -9.85
N ARG A 121 -0.33 2.88 -9.08
CA ARG A 121 -0.08 4.21 -9.63
C ARG A 121 1.35 4.33 -10.13
N PRO A 122 1.57 4.96 -11.29
CA PRO A 122 2.91 5.16 -11.82
C PRO A 122 3.77 6.05 -10.90
N GLU A 123 3.16 7.01 -10.18
CA GLU A 123 3.89 7.88 -9.24
C GLU A 123 4.52 7.08 -8.08
N ASP A 124 3.79 6.10 -7.53
CA ASP A 124 4.28 5.27 -6.43
C ASP A 124 5.44 4.39 -6.89
N TRP A 125 5.36 3.90 -8.14
CA TRP A 125 6.45 3.15 -8.78
C TRP A 125 7.67 4.00 -9.07
N GLU A 126 7.52 5.26 -9.51
CA GLU A 126 8.65 6.17 -9.68
C GLU A 126 9.42 6.41 -8.37
N VAL A 127 8.70 6.52 -7.25
CA VAL A 127 9.33 6.61 -5.92
C VAL A 127 9.99 5.29 -5.55
N ALA A 128 9.31 4.17 -5.74
CA ALA A 128 9.84 2.84 -5.44
C ALA A 128 11.14 2.54 -6.21
N LEU A 129 11.18 2.87 -7.50
CA LEU A 129 12.35 2.68 -8.34
C LEU A 129 13.52 3.55 -7.90
N ARG A 130 13.26 4.82 -7.56
CA ARG A 130 14.30 5.70 -7.00
C ARG A 130 14.82 5.18 -5.67
N LEU A 131 13.95 4.63 -4.81
CA LEU A 131 14.35 4.02 -3.54
C LEU A 131 15.24 2.79 -3.75
N ILE A 132 14.92 1.94 -4.73
CA ILE A 132 15.70 0.74 -5.06
C ILE A 132 17.08 1.11 -5.63
N GLN A 133 17.16 2.19 -6.41
CA GLN A 133 18.40 2.65 -7.04
C GLN A 133 19.27 3.54 -6.15
N ALA A 134 18.74 4.04 -5.03
CA ALA A 134 19.44 5.01 -4.20
C ALA A 134 20.38 4.35 -3.18
N ASP A 135 21.68 4.65 -3.32
CA ASP A 135 22.71 4.31 -2.34
C ASP A 135 22.66 5.29 -1.14
N GLY A 136 21.75 5.04 -0.20
CA GLY A 136 21.81 5.63 1.15
C GLY A 136 21.09 6.98 1.38
N GLY A 137 20.71 7.73 0.33
CA GLY A 137 19.91 8.97 0.43
C GLY A 137 18.38 8.76 0.37
N ALA A 138 17.96 7.50 0.31
CA ALA A 138 16.63 7.10 -0.15
C ALA A 138 15.48 7.51 0.80
N LEU A 139 15.73 7.61 2.11
CA LEU A 139 14.67 7.81 3.11
C LEU A 139 13.88 9.12 2.95
N GLN A 140 14.47 10.16 2.33
CA GLN A 140 13.77 11.42 2.07
C GLN A 140 12.65 11.30 1.03
N LEU A 141 12.65 10.23 0.24
CA LEU A 141 11.62 9.97 -0.77
C LEU A 141 10.36 9.33 -0.16
N VAL A 142 10.48 8.72 1.01
CA VAL A 142 9.33 8.18 1.75
C VAL A 142 8.70 9.33 2.53
N THR A 143 7.40 9.54 2.33
CA THR A 143 6.60 10.58 2.95
C THR A 143 5.33 9.98 3.53
N TRP A 144 4.63 10.75 4.38
CA TRP A 144 3.35 10.31 4.93
C TRP A 144 2.27 10.05 3.88
N GLU A 145 2.35 10.73 2.73
CA GLU A 145 1.38 10.61 1.64
C GLU A 145 1.57 9.34 0.80
N ASN A 146 2.79 8.77 0.79
CA ASN A 146 3.12 7.62 -0.06
C ASN A 146 3.48 6.34 0.72
N VAL A 147 3.77 6.43 2.02
CA VAL A 147 4.27 5.27 2.80
C VAL A 147 3.31 4.09 2.80
N ALA A 148 1.99 4.31 2.82
CA ALA A 148 1.01 3.22 2.79
C ALA A 148 1.03 2.48 1.44
N GLN A 149 1.12 3.21 0.34
CA GLN A 149 1.17 2.69 -1.03
C GLN A 149 2.50 1.97 -1.27
N LEU A 150 3.61 2.54 -0.79
CA LEU A 150 4.93 1.90 -0.85
C LEU A 150 4.97 0.59 -0.04
N CYS A 151 4.37 0.54 1.15
CA CYS A 151 4.22 -0.71 1.90
C CYS A 151 3.45 -1.78 1.11
N ARG A 152 2.34 -1.40 0.46
CA ARG A 152 1.56 -2.32 -0.39
C ARG A 152 2.35 -2.82 -1.59
N LEU A 153 3.08 -1.94 -2.27
CA LEU A 153 3.95 -2.31 -3.39
C LEU A 153 5.07 -3.26 -2.93
N ALA A 154 5.69 -2.96 -1.80
CA ALA A 154 6.77 -3.75 -1.24
C ALA A 154 6.32 -5.16 -0.88
N ASP A 155 5.09 -5.32 -0.41
CA ASP A 155 4.48 -6.61 -0.14
C ASP A 155 4.05 -7.34 -1.43
N LYS A 156 3.28 -6.68 -2.30
CA LYS A 156 2.76 -7.22 -3.56
C LYS A 156 3.87 -7.75 -4.48
N TYR A 157 4.98 -7.03 -4.56
CA TYR A 157 6.12 -7.38 -5.41
C TYR A 157 7.30 -7.96 -4.63
N ASP A 158 7.15 -8.22 -3.33
CA ASP A 158 8.22 -8.78 -2.48
C ASP A 158 9.56 -8.03 -2.58
N ILE A 159 9.52 -6.70 -2.39
CA ILE A 159 10.69 -5.83 -2.50
C ILE A 159 11.22 -5.48 -1.10
N ALA A 160 12.21 -6.25 -0.64
CA ALA A 160 12.76 -6.13 0.71
C ALA A 160 13.31 -4.73 1.02
N HIS A 161 14.00 -4.09 0.07
CA HIS A 161 14.56 -2.75 0.24
C HIS A 161 13.47 -1.70 0.53
N LEU A 162 12.32 -1.80 -0.14
CA LEU A 162 11.18 -0.90 0.11
C LEU A 162 10.57 -1.15 1.49
N ARG A 163 10.41 -2.43 1.90
CA ARG A 163 9.93 -2.75 3.26
C ARG A 163 10.85 -2.15 4.32
N GLN A 164 12.17 -2.30 4.16
CA GLN A 164 13.16 -1.71 5.05
C GLN A 164 13.07 -0.18 5.09
N GLY A 165 12.96 0.47 3.93
CA GLY A 165 12.82 1.93 3.84
C GLY A 165 11.56 2.45 4.53
N CYS A 166 10.41 1.80 4.29
CA CYS A 166 9.15 2.16 4.94
C CYS A 166 9.20 1.94 6.46
N ALA A 167 9.77 0.82 6.91
CA ALA A 167 9.93 0.54 8.34
C ALA A 167 10.82 1.57 9.03
N LEU A 168 11.96 1.91 8.43
CA LEU A 168 12.87 2.94 8.94
C LEU A 168 12.20 4.32 9.00
N PHE A 169 11.42 4.69 7.98
CA PHE A 169 10.66 5.95 7.98
C PHE A 169 9.68 6.01 9.15
N LEU A 170 8.85 4.97 9.35
CA LEU A 170 7.90 4.91 10.46
C LEU A 170 8.59 4.95 11.83
N ASN A 171 9.71 4.25 11.96
CA ASN A 171 10.49 4.20 13.19
C ASN A 171 11.11 5.55 13.53
N THR A 172 11.68 6.24 12.53
CA THR A 172 12.32 7.54 12.71
C THR A 172 11.30 8.62 13.11
N ASN A 173 10.07 8.51 12.60
CA ASN A 173 9.00 9.45 12.89
C ASN A 173 8.00 8.93 13.94
N VAL A 174 8.38 7.97 14.78
CA VAL A 174 7.47 7.40 15.80
C VAL A 174 6.90 8.47 16.74
N LEU A 175 7.67 9.52 17.03
CA LEU A 175 7.26 10.61 17.92
C LEU A 175 6.20 11.54 17.29
N THR A 176 6.07 11.54 15.97
CA THR A 176 5.05 12.35 15.29
C THR A 176 3.74 11.57 15.10
N LEU A 177 3.72 10.27 15.43
CA LEU A 177 2.50 9.46 15.36
C LEU A 177 1.56 9.86 16.49
N THR A 178 0.30 10.12 16.15
CA THR A 178 -0.73 10.53 17.11
C THR A 178 -1.99 9.71 16.94
N LEU A 179 -2.82 9.66 17.97
CA LEU A 179 -4.19 9.11 17.87
C LEU A 179 -5.19 10.15 17.37
N THR A 180 -4.81 11.43 17.31
CA THR A 180 -5.71 12.52 16.90
C THR A 180 -5.72 12.74 15.38
N ALA A 181 -4.75 12.20 14.65
CA ALA A 181 -4.74 12.26 13.19
C ALA A 181 -5.93 11.47 12.61
N PRO A 182 -6.44 11.83 11.41
CA PRO A 182 -7.48 11.07 10.73
C PRO A 182 -7.08 9.60 10.57
N LEU A 183 -8.01 8.66 10.77
CA LEU A 183 -7.69 7.23 10.71
C LEU A 183 -7.12 6.81 9.34
N ALA A 184 -7.60 7.41 8.26
CA ALA A 184 -7.07 7.22 6.90
C ALA A 184 -5.62 7.67 6.73
N SER A 185 -5.11 8.56 7.60
CA SER A 185 -3.73 9.04 7.53
C SER A 185 -2.76 8.02 8.13
N PRO A 186 -1.64 7.71 7.46
CA PRO A 186 -0.58 6.88 8.03
C PRO A 186 0.11 7.51 9.26
N GLN A 187 -0.13 8.80 9.54
CA GLN A 187 0.30 9.45 10.79
C GLN A 187 -0.53 9.00 12.01
N ASN A 188 -1.71 8.43 11.78
CA ASN A 188 -2.49 7.85 12.87
C ASN A 188 -1.77 6.59 13.39
N LEU A 189 -1.56 6.53 14.71
CA LEU A 189 -0.82 5.43 15.35
C LEU A 189 -1.44 4.05 15.06
N LEU A 190 -2.78 3.95 14.99
CA LEU A 190 -3.47 2.68 14.69
C LEU A 190 -3.26 2.26 13.23
N HIS A 191 -3.29 3.22 12.30
CA HIS A 191 -3.00 2.97 10.91
C HIS A 191 -1.53 2.56 10.72
N ALA A 192 -0.58 3.31 11.31
CA ALA A 192 0.84 2.97 11.26
C ALA A 192 1.13 1.57 11.82
N ALA A 193 0.54 1.21 12.97
CA ALA A 193 0.67 -0.12 13.54
C ALA A 193 0.06 -1.21 12.63
N SER A 194 -1.05 -0.90 11.97
CA SER A 194 -1.68 -1.82 11.01
C SER A 194 -0.83 -2.02 9.75
N LEU A 195 -0.17 -0.98 9.26
CA LEU A 195 0.81 -1.10 8.16
C LEU A 195 1.98 -2.01 8.58
N VAL A 196 2.47 -1.84 9.82
CA VAL A 196 3.54 -2.69 10.39
C VAL A 196 3.11 -4.16 10.42
N GLU A 197 1.93 -4.45 10.96
CA GLU A 197 1.43 -5.83 11.07
C GLU A 197 1.16 -6.48 9.71
N ARG A 198 0.58 -5.74 8.75
CA ARG A 198 0.28 -6.30 7.42
C ARG A 198 1.55 -6.49 6.60
N TYR A 199 2.32 -5.44 6.40
CA TYR A 199 3.31 -5.38 5.32
C TYR A 199 4.76 -5.49 5.79
N LEU A 200 5.03 -5.22 7.07
CA LEU A 200 6.40 -5.10 7.60
C LEU A 200 6.75 -6.19 8.62
N HIS A 201 5.96 -7.27 8.68
CA HIS A 201 6.17 -8.39 9.60
C HIS A 201 7.54 -9.09 9.44
N GLN A 202 8.15 -8.99 8.25
CA GLN A 202 9.48 -9.55 7.96
C GLN A 202 10.63 -8.69 8.49
N VAL A 203 10.36 -7.48 9.00
CA VAL A 203 11.36 -6.52 9.46
C VAL A 203 11.08 -6.09 10.92
N PRO A 204 11.01 -7.04 11.87
CA PRO A 204 10.48 -6.79 13.21
C PRO A 204 11.30 -5.79 14.03
N HIS A 205 12.61 -5.75 13.82
CA HIS A 205 13.50 -4.85 14.57
C HIS A 205 13.28 -3.38 14.19
N SER A 206 12.99 -3.12 12.92
CA SER A 206 12.79 -1.76 12.41
C SER A 206 11.40 -1.21 12.74
N THR A 207 10.48 -2.02 13.25
CA THR A 207 9.10 -1.58 13.57
C THR A 207 8.78 -1.59 15.06
N GLN A 208 9.77 -1.93 15.90
CA GLN A 208 9.57 -2.12 17.33
C GLN A 208 9.13 -0.83 18.04
N ALA A 209 9.62 0.36 17.63
CA ALA A 209 9.23 1.60 18.29
C ALA A 209 7.73 1.90 18.12
N VAL A 210 7.18 1.67 16.92
CA VAL A 210 5.74 1.83 16.65
C VAL A 210 4.92 0.88 17.53
N GLN A 211 5.34 -0.38 17.64
CA GLN A 211 4.67 -1.36 18.50
C GLN A 211 4.73 -1.00 19.99
N ARG A 212 5.87 -0.47 20.47
CA ARG A 212 6.00 0.02 21.85
C ARG A 212 5.11 1.24 22.10
N GLN A 213 5.07 2.18 21.15
CA GLN A 213 4.20 3.37 21.25
C GLN A 213 2.73 2.97 21.29
N LEU A 214 2.31 2.03 20.44
CA LEU A 214 0.98 1.46 20.48
C LEU A 214 0.71 0.76 21.83
N HIS A 215 1.64 -0.06 22.31
CA HIS A 215 1.47 -0.75 23.60
C HIS A 215 1.35 0.23 24.75
N ALA A 216 2.14 1.29 24.77
CA ALA A 216 2.02 2.38 25.74
C ALA A 216 0.62 3.02 25.65
N ALA A 217 0.18 3.41 24.46
CA ALA A 217 -1.14 3.99 24.23
C ALA A 217 -2.29 3.06 24.71
N LEU A 218 -2.20 1.76 24.43
CA LEU A 218 -3.19 0.78 24.88
C LEU A 218 -3.11 0.49 26.39
N SER A 219 -1.93 0.57 26.99
CA SER A 219 -1.77 0.39 28.43
C SER A 219 -2.46 1.50 29.23
N HIS A 220 -2.59 2.71 28.65
CA HIS A 220 -3.39 3.79 29.23
C HIS A 220 -4.90 3.48 29.21
N LEU A 221 -5.38 2.56 28.35
CA LEU A 221 -6.76 2.09 28.39
C LEU A 221 -7.01 1.19 29.60
N THR A 222 -6.01 0.42 30.02
CA THR A 222 -6.15 -0.49 31.16
C THR A 222 -5.88 0.24 32.47
N PRO A 223 -6.84 0.30 33.41
CA PRO A 223 -6.62 0.92 34.70
C PRO A 223 -5.51 0.16 35.43
N SER A 224 -4.41 0.86 35.72
CA SER A 224 -3.31 0.26 36.47
C SER A 224 -3.81 -0.21 37.84
N PRO A 225 -3.56 -1.48 38.22
CA PRO A 225 -4.03 -2.03 39.49
C PRO A 225 -3.42 -1.34 40.70
N TYR A 226 -2.32 -0.61 40.53
CA TYR A 226 -1.56 0.04 41.60
C TYR A 226 -2.02 1.46 41.96
N TYR A 227 -2.89 2.08 41.15
CA TYR A 227 -3.46 3.39 41.52
C TYR A 227 -4.74 3.21 42.33
N HIS A 228 -4.63 3.45 43.64
CA HIS A 228 -5.71 3.35 44.62
C HIS A 228 -6.61 4.61 44.72
N LYS A 229 -6.31 5.69 43.98
CA LYS A 229 -7.06 6.97 43.99
C LYS A 229 -7.60 7.35 42.60
N VAL A 230 -8.43 6.49 42.00
CA VAL A 230 -8.85 6.62 40.59
C VAL A 230 -10.18 7.35 40.38
N VAL A 231 -10.94 7.62 41.45
CA VAL A 231 -12.22 8.34 41.28
C VAL A 231 -12.02 9.83 40.92
N ASP A 232 -10.89 10.43 41.29
CA ASP A 232 -10.65 11.87 41.06
C ASP A 232 -9.81 12.20 39.81
N LEU A 233 -9.33 11.20 39.05
CA LEU A 233 -8.32 11.42 37.99
C LEU A 233 -8.73 10.97 36.58
N TRP A 234 -10.02 10.70 36.34
CA TRP A 234 -10.50 10.50 34.96
C TRP A 234 -10.42 11.76 34.05
N PRO A 235 -10.17 13.01 34.51
CA PRO A 235 -9.82 14.10 33.62
C PRO A 235 -8.31 14.32 33.53
N SER A 236 -7.49 13.26 33.43
CA SER A 236 -6.08 13.39 33.03
C SER A 236 -5.96 13.36 31.50
N LYS A 237 -4.88 13.96 30.95
CA LYS A 237 -4.53 13.90 29.52
C LYS A 237 -4.54 12.47 28.94
N ASP A 238 -4.39 11.44 29.77
CA ASP A 238 -4.37 10.04 29.36
C ASP A 238 -5.77 9.48 29.10
N ALA A 239 -6.81 10.00 29.77
CA ALA A 239 -8.20 9.60 29.53
C ALA A 239 -8.72 10.10 28.17
N ALA A 240 -8.20 11.24 27.68
CA ALA A 240 -8.52 11.74 26.35
C ALA A 240 -8.05 10.77 25.26
N SER A 241 -6.85 10.20 25.42
CA SER A 241 -6.33 9.17 24.50
C SER A 241 -7.21 7.92 24.50
N ALA A 242 -7.77 7.56 25.66
CA ALA A 242 -8.66 6.41 25.77
C ALA A 242 -10.01 6.62 25.06
N LEU A 243 -10.61 7.80 25.23
CA LEU A 243 -11.84 8.18 24.55
C LEU A 243 -11.63 8.24 23.03
N LEU A 244 -10.49 8.77 22.58
CA LEU A 244 -10.14 8.83 21.16
C LEU A 244 -10.05 7.45 20.52
N VAL A 245 -9.46 6.44 21.19
CA VAL A 245 -9.43 5.07 20.64
C VAL A 245 -10.84 4.49 20.52
N VAL A 246 -11.75 4.81 21.44
CA VAL A 246 -13.15 4.38 21.36
C VAL A 246 -13.86 5.05 20.19
N GLU A 247 -13.72 6.36 20.05
CA GLU A 247 -14.32 7.13 18.96
C GLU A 247 -13.79 6.67 17.58
N LEU A 248 -12.48 6.42 17.48
CA LEU A 248 -11.88 5.87 16.26
C LEU A 248 -12.39 4.47 15.92
N ALA A 249 -12.68 3.64 16.94
CA ALA A 249 -13.21 2.29 16.73
C ALA A 249 -14.66 2.28 16.23
N ASP A 250 -15.39 3.38 16.41
CA ASP A 250 -16.76 3.56 15.91
C ASP A 250 -16.78 4.12 14.47
N SER A 251 -15.62 4.51 13.91
CA SER A 251 -15.51 4.98 12.52
C SER A 251 -15.80 3.86 11.52
N ALA A 252 -16.50 4.20 10.43
CA ALA A 252 -16.81 3.27 9.34
C ALA A 252 -15.55 2.67 8.68
N GLU A 253 -14.48 3.46 8.56
CA GLU A 253 -13.23 3.07 7.91
C GLU A 253 -12.34 2.19 8.81
N TYR A 254 -12.69 2.04 10.09
CA TYR A 254 -11.87 1.35 11.08
C TYR A 254 -11.59 -0.10 10.70
N ARG A 255 -12.58 -0.80 10.16
CA ARG A 255 -12.44 -2.20 9.78
C ARG A 255 -11.51 -2.41 8.59
N ASP A 256 -11.47 -1.45 7.67
CA ASP A 256 -10.67 -1.55 6.45
C ASP A 256 -9.21 -1.20 6.73
N ILE A 257 -8.98 -0.20 7.59
CA ILE A 257 -7.66 0.32 7.91
C ILE A 257 -6.97 -0.49 9.01
N VAL A 258 -7.69 -0.83 10.08
CA VAL A 258 -7.09 -1.47 11.26
C VAL A 258 -7.07 -2.99 11.08
N THR A 259 -5.93 -3.64 11.31
CA THR A 259 -5.83 -5.11 11.24
C THR A 259 -6.73 -5.82 12.25
N SER A 260 -7.29 -6.97 11.90
CA SER A 260 -8.13 -7.77 12.83
C SER A 260 -7.42 -8.08 14.15
N ASN A 261 -6.14 -8.43 14.11
CA ASN A 261 -5.33 -8.65 15.31
C ASN A 261 -5.29 -7.40 16.21
N LEU A 262 -5.08 -6.22 15.63
CA LEU A 262 -5.07 -4.97 16.37
C LEU A 262 -6.46 -4.63 16.92
N GLN A 263 -7.52 -4.90 16.15
CA GLN A 263 -8.91 -4.74 16.62
C GLN A 263 -9.18 -5.61 17.86
N GLU A 264 -8.79 -6.88 17.83
CA GLU A 264 -8.90 -7.81 18.97
C GLU A 264 -8.14 -7.30 20.19
N ARG A 265 -6.91 -6.81 20.00
CA ARG A 265 -6.09 -6.24 21.10
C ARG A 265 -6.74 -5.00 21.71
N ILE A 266 -7.31 -4.12 20.89
CA ILE A 266 -8.04 -2.93 21.35
C ILE A 266 -9.29 -3.33 22.12
N GLN A 267 -10.07 -4.29 21.62
CA GLN A 267 -11.26 -4.80 22.30
C GLN A 267 -10.91 -5.48 23.63
N ALA A 268 -9.86 -6.29 23.66
CA ALA A 268 -9.38 -6.92 24.89
C ALA A 268 -8.94 -5.88 25.94
N ALA A 269 -8.23 -4.83 25.51
CA ALA A 269 -7.86 -3.73 26.39
C ALA A 269 -9.09 -3.00 26.96
N ARG A 270 -10.10 -2.73 26.12
CA ARG A 270 -11.39 -2.12 26.55
C ARG A 270 -12.15 -2.99 27.55
N LEU A 271 -12.29 -4.28 27.28
CA LEU A 271 -12.97 -5.22 28.18
C LEU A 271 -12.23 -5.36 29.51
N GLY A 272 -10.89 -5.42 29.48
CA GLY A 272 -10.05 -5.41 30.67
C GLY A 272 -10.26 -4.15 31.52
N ALA A 273 -10.41 -2.99 30.86
CA ALA A 273 -10.69 -1.73 31.53
C ALA A 273 -12.05 -1.72 32.25
N LEU A 274 -13.11 -2.10 31.53
CA LEU A 274 -14.48 -2.19 32.07
C LEU A 274 -14.56 -3.18 33.24
N THR A 275 -13.94 -4.33 33.10
CA THR A 275 -13.91 -5.37 34.15
C THR A 275 -13.24 -4.84 35.42
N THR A 276 -12.19 -4.04 35.28
CA THR A 276 -11.46 -3.45 36.41
C THR A 276 -12.31 -2.40 37.12
N VAL A 277 -13.04 -1.56 36.37
CA VAL A 277 -13.98 -0.58 36.92
C VAL A 277 -15.13 -1.28 37.65
N LEU A 278 -15.77 -2.28 37.04
CA LEU A 278 -16.88 -3.03 37.64
C LEU A 278 -16.47 -3.74 38.94
N LYS A 279 -15.30 -4.39 38.95
CA LYS A 279 -14.76 -5.04 40.16
C LYS A 279 -14.53 -4.07 41.31
N ARG A 280 -14.26 -2.79 41.01
CA ARG A 280 -14.13 -1.75 42.04
C ARG A 280 -15.48 -1.32 42.58
N PHE A 281 -16.48 -1.12 41.72
CA PHE A 281 -17.84 -0.76 42.14
C PHE A 281 -18.51 -1.86 42.96
N CYS A 282 -18.28 -3.14 42.66
CA CYS A 282 -18.88 -4.24 43.43
C CYS A 282 -18.17 -4.56 44.76
N ARG A 283 -17.03 -3.93 45.05
CA ARG A 283 -16.28 -4.11 46.32
C ARG A 283 -16.48 -2.98 47.32
N ALA A 284 -17.07 -1.86 46.87
CA ALA A 284 -17.48 -0.74 47.71
C ALA A 284 -18.92 -0.95 48.20
#